data_AF-A0A7Z7I1E6-F1
#
_entry.id   AF-A0A7Z7I1E6-F1
#
_cell.length_a   1.000
_cell.length_b   1.000
_cell.length_c   1.000
_cell.angle_alpha   90.00
_cell.angle_beta   90.00
_cell.angle_gamma   90.00
#
_symmetry.space_group_name_H-M   'P 1'
#
loop_
_entity.id
_entity.type
_entity.pdbx_description
1 polymer ?
#
loop_
_entity_poly.entity_id
_entity_poly.type
_entity_poly.pdbx_seq_one_letter_code
_entity_poly.pdbx_strand_id
1 'polypeptide(L)'
;MGKHRAPYPAEFRARIVDLVKAGRTPEELAQEFEPSVQTIVNWVAQADIDAGVRHDGLTTAERSELTRLRRENRQLKMERDILSHAATWFARETGELWSELVFG
;
A
#
# COMPACT_ATOMS: atom_id res chain seq x y z
N MET A 1 -1.34 -17.08 -16.36
CA MET A 1 -1.61 -16.65 -14.97
C MET A 1 -0.49 -17.17 -14.08
N GLY A 2 0.31 -16.28 -13.49
CA GLY A 2 1.36 -16.69 -12.56
C GLY A 2 0.73 -17.38 -11.35
N LYS A 3 1.32 -18.48 -10.88
CA LYS A 3 0.90 -19.12 -9.62
C LYS A 3 1.21 -18.15 -8.48
N HIS A 4 0.23 -17.36 -8.06
CA HIS A 4 0.35 -16.53 -6.86
C HIS A 4 0.41 -17.46 -5.65
N ARG A 5 1.60 -17.62 -5.06
CA ARG A 5 1.72 -18.30 -3.76
C ARG A 5 1.03 -17.46 -2.70
N ALA A 6 0.30 -18.12 -1.82
CA ALA A 6 -0.22 -17.46 -0.63
C ALA A 6 0.94 -16.86 0.18
N PRO A 7 0.76 -15.67 0.77
CA PRO A 7 1.76 -15.10 1.67
C PRO A 7 2.04 -16.06 2.83
N TYR A 8 3.29 -16.11 3.27
CA TYR A 8 3.65 -16.86 4.47
C TYR A 8 2.90 -16.30 5.70
N PRO A 9 2.41 -17.17 6.61
CA PRO A 9 1.78 -16.72 7.85
C PRO A 9 2.70 -15.79 8.66
N ALA A 10 2.12 -14.75 9.27
CA ALA A 10 2.89 -13.75 10.01
C ALA A 10 3.70 -14.37 11.18
N GLU A 11 3.10 -15.32 11.89
CA GLU A 11 3.75 -16.04 13.00
C GLU A 11 4.92 -16.92 12.52
N PHE A 12 4.80 -17.51 11.33
CA PHE A 12 5.88 -18.30 10.74
C PHE A 12 7.07 -17.40 10.39
N ARG A 13 6.79 -16.27 9.72
CA ARG A 13 7.81 -15.25 9.44
C ARG A 13 8.49 -14.75 10.72
N ALA A 14 7.71 -14.44 11.76
CA ALA A 14 8.25 -13.96 13.03
C ALA A 14 9.22 -14.97 13.66
N ARG A 15 8.82 -16.26 13.72
CA ARG A 15 9.69 -17.32 14.24
C ARG A 15 10.99 -17.46 13.47
N ILE A 16 10.95 -17.36 12.13
CA ILE A 16 12.16 -17.40 11.30
C ILE A 16 13.10 -16.21 11.62
N VAL A 17 12.54 -15.01 11.78
CA VAL A 17 13.32 -13.82 12.17
C VAL A 17 13.94 -14.01 13.56
N ASP A 18 13.19 -14.54 14.53
CA ASP A 18 13.69 -14.80 15.89
C ASP A 18 14.86 -15.79 15.89
N LEU A 19 14.80 -16.85 15.06
CA LEU A 19 15.90 -17.80 14.89
C LEU A 19 17.15 -17.14 14.32
N VAL A 20 17.02 -16.24 13.34
CA VAL A 20 18.16 -15.48 12.83
C VAL A 20 18.74 -14.57 13.91
N LYS A 21 17.89 -13.87 14.67
CA LYS A 21 18.33 -13.02 15.79
C LYS A 21 18.98 -13.82 16.92
N ALA A 22 18.64 -15.10 17.07
CA ALA A 22 19.28 -16.03 17.99
C ALA A 22 20.62 -16.62 17.46
N GLY A 23 21.03 -16.27 16.24
CA GLY A 23 22.34 -16.62 15.68
C GLY A 23 22.34 -17.69 14.58
N ARG A 24 21.18 -18.20 14.15
CA ARG A 24 21.09 -19.08 12.98
C ARG A 24 21.31 -18.29 11.69
N THR A 25 21.90 -18.93 10.68
CA THR A 25 22.12 -18.27 9.38
C THR A 25 20.88 -18.39 8.48
N PRO A 26 20.58 -17.40 7.63
CA PRO A 26 19.53 -17.51 6.62
C PRO A 26 19.71 -18.71 5.68
N GLU A 27 20.94 -19.13 5.40
CA GLU A 27 21.29 -20.28 4.59
C GLU A 27 20.83 -21.60 5.24
N GLU A 28 21.13 -21.80 6.53
CA GLU A 28 20.68 -22.98 7.27
C GLU A 28 19.15 -23.06 7.29
N LEU A 29 18.48 -21.93 7.57
CA LEU A 29 17.03 -21.90 7.66
C LEU A 29 16.36 -22.13 6.29
N ALA A 30 16.97 -21.68 5.19
CA ALA A 30 16.44 -21.95 3.85
C ALA A 30 16.61 -23.42 3.40
N GLN A 31 17.53 -24.18 4.02
CA GLN A 31 17.64 -25.62 3.79
C GLN A 31 16.60 -26.42 4.61
N GLU A 32 16.28 -25.93 5.81
CA GLU A 32 15.35 -26.57 6.73
C GLU A 32 13.87 -26.23 6.44
N PHE A 33 13.62 -25.03 5.91
CA PHE A 33 12.27 -24.50 5.68
C PHE A 33 12.05 -24.11 4.21
N GLU A 34 10.79 -23.90 3.82
CA GLU A 34 10.42 -23.53 2.44
C GLU A 34 10.95 -22.16 1.94
N PRO A 35 11.05 -21.09 2.75
CA PRO A 35 11.48 -19.78 2.26
C PRO A 35 12.92 -19.77 1.73
N SER A 36 13.13 -19.07 0.62
CA SER A 36 14.49 -18.85 0.11
C SER A 36 15.30 -17.95 1.05
N VAL A 37 16.63 -18.07 0.99
CA VAL A 37 17.59 -17.21 1.72
C VAL A 37 17.24 -15.72 1.58
N GLN A 38 17.00 -15.26 0.35
CA GLN A 38 16.64 -13.86 0.08
C GLN A 38 15.33 -13.44 0.77
N THR A 39 14.35 -14.35 0.83
CA THR A 39 13.08 -14.08 1.53
C THR A 39 13.32 -13.87 3.02
N ILE A 40 14.15 -14.71 3.63
CA ILE A 40 14.52 -14.64 5.04
C ILE A 40 15.28 -13.34 5.33
N VAL A 41 16.28 -12.99 4.51
CA VAL A 41 17.04 -11.74 4.63
C VAL A 41 16.12 -10.53 4.57
N ASN A 42 15.16 -10.51 3.64
CA ASN A 42 14.20 -9.42 3.52
C ASN A 42 13.30 -9.29 4.76
N TRP A 43 12.91 -10.40 5.36
CA TRP A 43 12.12 -10.39 6.59
C TRP A 43 12.89 -9.84 7.78
N VAL A 44 14.16 -10.22 7.92
CA VAL A 44 15.04 -9.71 8.97
C VAL A 44 15.25 -8.21 8.78
N ALA A 45 15.57 -7.77 7.56
CA ALA A 45 15.73 -6.35 7.26
C ALA A 45 14.47 -5.53 7.58
N GLN A 46 13.29 -6.02 7.20
CA GLN A 46 12.04 -5.34 7.53
C GLN A 46 11.76 -5.35 9.04
N ALA A 47 12.07 -6.44 9.75
CA ALA A 47 11.92 -6.51 11.20
C ALA A 47 12.86 -5.53 11.93
N ASP A 48 14.06 -5.31 11.40
CA ASP A 48 15.01 -4.33 11.94
C ASP A 48 14.55 -2.89 11.67
N ILE A 49 13.94 -2.62 10.52
CA ILE A 49 13.28 -1.34 10.25
C ILE A 49 12.10 -1.13 11.22
N ASP A 50 11.24 -2.14 11.36
CA ASP A 50 10.07 -2.08 12.25
C ASP A 50 10.46 -1.90 13.72
N ALA A 51 11.63 -2.41 14.13
CA ALA A 51 12.20 -2.24 15.47
C ALA A 51 13.02 -0.93 15.64
N GLY A 52 13.18 -0.13 14.59
CA GLY A 52 13.99 1.10 14.63
C GLY A 52 15.50 0.88 14.71
N VAL A 53 15.98 -0.33 14.40
CA VAL A 53 17.42 -0.62 14.26
C VAL A 53 17.95 -0.11 12.93
N ARG A 54 17.10 -0.11 11.90
CA ARG A 54 17.38 0.44 10.57
C ARG A 54 16.40 1.55 10.22
N HIS A 55 16.84 2.48 9.38
CA HIS A 55 16.06 3.66 8.98
C HIS A 55 16.04 3.90 7.46
N ASP A 56 16.53 2.95 6.67
CA ASP A 56 16.65 3.05 5.22
C ASP A 56 15.37 2.63 4.46
N GLY A 57 14.25 2.53 5.17
CA GLY A 57 12.95 2.19 4.58
C GLY A 57 11.79 2.50 5.52
N LEU A 58 10.58 2.32 5.00
CA LEU A 58 9.35 2.45 5.78
C LEU A 58 9.12 1.21 6.64
N THR A 59 8.68 1.44 7.86
CA THR A 59 8.08 0.41 8.70
C THR A 59 6.85 -0.19 8.02
N THR A 60 6.47 -1.40 8.44
CA THR A 60 5.26 -2.07 7.99
C THR A 60 4.01 -1.20 8.27
N ALA A 61 3.99 -0.52 9.42
CA ALA A 61 2.89 0.38 9.80
C ALA A 61 2.80 1.61 8.87
N GLU A 62 3.91 2.30 8.64
CA GLU A 62 3.95 3.46 7.73
C GLU A 62 3.56 3.07 6.30
N ARG A 63 4.00 1.91 5.82
CA ARG A 63 3.64 1.41 4.49
C ARG A 63 2.14 1.11 4.36
N SER A 64 1.54 0.54 5.41
CA SER A 64 0.09 0.30 5.48
C SER A 64 -0.68 1.62 5.41
N GLU A 65 -0.28 2.59 6.23
CA GLU A 65 -0.92 3.90 6.30
C GLU A 65 -0.78 4.68 4.99
N LEU A 66 0.42 4.68 4.39
CA LEU A 66 0.63 5.28 3.07
C LEU A 66 -0.28 4.67 2.00
N THR A 67 -0.52 3.37 2.07
CA THR A 67 -1.42 2.68 1.13
C THR A 67 -2.87 3.10 1.35
N ARG A 68 -3.32 3.22 2.61
CA ARG A 68 -4.64 3.71 2.99
C ARG A 68 -4.86 5.14 2.48
N LEU A 69 -3.94 6.05 2.80
CA LEU A 69 -3.99 7.44 2.39
C LEU A 69 -3.99 7.61 0.87
N ARG A 70 -3.21 6.80 0.14
CA ARG A 70 -3.23 6.82 -1.33
C ARG A 70 -4.56 6.37 -1.92
N ARG A 71 -5.27 5.43 -1.27
CA ARG A 71 -6.61 5.02 -1.71
C ARG A 71 -7.62 6.12 -1.45
N GLU A 72 -7.60 6.68 -0.25
CA GLU A 72 -8.47 7.80 0.15
C GLU A 72 -8.27 9.02 -0.75
N ASN A 73 -7.01 9.41 -1.02
CA ASN A 73 -6.73 10.53 -1.90
C ASN A 73 -7.25 10.33 -3.33
N ARG A 74 -7.22 9.10 -3.86
CA ARG A 74 -7.81 8.79 -5.17
C ARG A 74 -9.32 8.93 -5.16
N GLN A 75 -9.97 8.46 -4.11
CA GLN A 75 -11.42 8.61 -3.94
C GLN A 75 -11.82 10.09 -3.85
N LEU A 76 -11.14 10.87 -3.00
CA LEU A 76 -11.41 12.30 -2.84
C LEU A 76 -11.21 13.07 -4.15
N LYS A 77 -10.18 12.73 -4.94
CA LYS A 77 -9.98 13.33 -6.27
C LYS A 77 -11.13 13.03 -7.21
N MET A 78 -11.59 11.78 -7.24
CA MET A 78 -12.73 11.38 -8.06
C MET A 78 -14.01 12.10 -7.67
N GLU A 79 -14.31 12.20 -6.37
CA GLU A 79 -15.47 12.91 -5.84
C GLU A 79 -15.41 14.41 -6.19
N ARG A 80 -14.23 15.04 -5.99
CA ARG A 80 -14.00 16.43 -6.39
C ARG A 80 -14.23 16.62 -7.89
N ASP A 81 -13.75 15.71 -8.72
CA ASP A 81 -13.89 15.81 -10.17
C ASP A 81 -15.37 15.68 -10.59
N ILE A 82 -16.14 14.77 -9.99
CA ILE A 82 -17.58 14.65 -10.24
C ILE A 82 -18.30 15.94 -9.88
N LEU A 83 -18.03 16.49 -8.69
CA LEU A 83 -18.64 17.75 -8.24
C LEU A 83 -18.27 18.91 -9.15
N SER A 84 -17.01 18.99 -9.58
CA SER A 84 -16.56 20.03 -10.51
C SER A 84 -17.24 19.91 -11.87
N HIS A 85 -17.42 18.70 -12.40
CA HIS A 85 -18.13 18.49 -13.67
C HIS A 85 -19.61 18.85 -13.54
N ALA A 86 -20.25 18.48 -12.43
CA ALA A 86 -21.63 18.85 -12.15
C ALA A 86 -21.80 20.37 -12.06
N ALA A 87 -20.92 21.07 -11.33
CA ALA A 87 -20.96 22.53 -11.22
C ALA A 87 -20.81 23.22 -12.59
N THR A 88 -19.88 22.76 -13.42
CA THR A 88 -19.70 23.28 -14.79
C THR A 88 -20.93 23.01 -15.65
N TRP A 89 -21.53 21.82 -15.56
CA TRP A 89 -22.75 21.48 -16.29
C TRP A 89 -23.91 22.39 -15.87
N PHE A 90 -24.15 22.57 -14.57
CA PHE A 90 -25.19 23.46 -14.06
C PHE A 90 -24.97 24.93 -14.46
N ALA A 91 -23.74 25.41 -14.41
CA ALA A 91 -23.41 26.78 -14.81
C ALA A 91 -23.69 27.03 -16.30
N ARG A 92 -23.44 26.04 -17.16
CA ARG A 92 -23.78 26.12 -18.59
C ARG A 92 -25.29 26.08 -18.81
N GLU A 93 -25.99 25.11 -18.23
CA GLU A 93 -27.44 24.92 -18.41
C GLU A 93 -28.22 26.15 -17.93
N THR A 94 -27.85 26.71 -16.78
CA THR A 94 -28.49 27.95 -16.30
C THR A 94 -28.18 29.13 -17.21
N GLY A 95 -26.94 29.30 -17.66
CA GLY A 95 -26.58 30.36 -18.62
C GLY A 95 -27.36 30.28 -19.95
N GLU A 96 -27.61 29.08 -20.45
CA GLU A 96 -28.39 28.83 -21.67
C GLU A 96 -29.88 29.14 -21.45
N LEU A 97 -30.47 28.72 -20.32
CA LEU A 97 -31.88 29.01 -19.97
C LEU A 97 -32.20 30.51 -19.85
N TRP A 98 -31.28 31.31 -19.30
CA TRP A 98 -31.47 32.77 -19.22
C TRP A 98 -31.35 33.45 -20.59
N SER A 99 -30.53 32.93 -21.50
CA SER A 99 -30.39 33.49 -22.85
C SER A 99 -31.60 33.22 -23.73
N GLU A 100 -32.23 32.05 -23.58
CA GLU A 100 -33.43 31.66 -24.34
C GLU A 100 -34.69 32.41 -23.86
N LEU A 101 -34.78 32.74 -22.57
CA LEU A 101 -35.89 33.53 -21.99
C LEU A 101 -35.79 35.05 -22.23
N VAL A 102 -34.59 35.59 -22.47
CA VAL A 102 -34.37 37.05 -22.62
C VAL A 102 -34.33 37.48 -24.10
N PHE A 103 -33.96 36.57 -25.01
CA PHE A 103 -33.81 36.87 -26.44
C PHE A 103 -34.71 36.03 -27.37
N GLY A 104 -35.59 35.19 -26.82
CA GLY A 104 -36.58 34.39 -27.55
C GLY A 104 -37.97 35.01 -27.66
#